data_AF-A0A1F3ZNR0-F1
#
_entry.id   AF-A0A1F3ZNR0-F1
#
_cell.length_a   1.000
_cell.length_b   1.000
_cell.length_c   1.000
_cell.angle_alpha   90.00
_cell.angle_beta   90.00
_cell.angle_gamma   90.00
#
_symmetry.space_group_name_H-M   'P 1'
#
loop_
_entity.id
_entity.type
_entity.pdbx_description
1 polymer ?
#
loop_
_entity_poly.entity_id
_entity_poly.type
_entity_poly.pdbx_seq_one_letter_code
_entity_poly.pdbx_strand_id
1 'polypeptide(L)' 'MKILLAAQEVARARALAYPDVREGFAKGIYEAVSSTPAELAGVVKDSYERWGALIRRAGIKPN' A
#
# COMPACT_ATOMS: atom_id res chain seq x y z
N MET A 1 14.31 -15.43 -10.46
CA MET A 1 13.29 -14.38 -10.28
C MET A 1 12.59 -14.43 -8.91
N LYS A 2 11.92 -15.53 -8.52
CA LYS A 2 11.14 -15.61 -7.25
C LYS A 2 11.93 -15.29 -5.96
N ILE A 3 13.21 -15.68 -5.88
CA ILE A 3 14.07 -15.42 -4.72
C ILE A 3 14.33 -13.91 -4.52
N LEU A 4 14.45 -13.15 -5.61
CA LEU A 4 14.70 -11.71 -5.56
C LEU A 4 13.48 -10.94 -5.03
N LEU A 5 12.28 -11.34 -5.46
CA LEU A 5 11.03 -10.77 -4.96
C LEU A 5 10.89 -11.01 -3.45
N ALA A 6 11.08 -12.26 -3.01
CA ALA A 6 11.00 -12.59 -1.58
C ALA A 6 12.04 -11.83 -0.73
N ALA A 7 13.27 -11.66 -1.22
CA ALA A 7 14.29 -10.88 -0.54
C ALA A 7 13.91 -9.39 -0.44
N GLN A 8 13.30 -8.83 -1.48
CA GLN A 8 12.83 -7.45 -1.50
C GLN A 8 11.69 -7.22 -0.50
N GLU A 9 10.75 -8.17 -0.37
CA GLU A 9 9.67 -8.09 0.63
C GLU A 9 10.24 -8.01 2.06
N VAL A 10 11.17 -8.92 2.39
CA VAL A 10 11.80 -8.96 3.71
C VAL A 10 12.60 -7.68 3.99
N ALA A 11 13.34 -7.18 3.00
CA ALA A 11 14.12 -5.95 3.14
C ALA A 11 13.22 -4.74 3.43
N ARG A 12 12.08 -4.63 2.74
CA ARG A 12 11.12 -3.53 2.95
C ARG A 12 10.46 -3.60 4.33
N ALA A 13 10.03 -4.79 4.76
CA ALA A 13 9.45 -4.96 6.10
C ALA A 13 10.45 -4.57 7.20
N ARG A 14 11.73 -4.97 7.04
CA ARG A 14 12.80 -4.59 7.96
C ARG A 14 13.07 -3.09 7.95
N ALA A 15 13.03 -2.43 6.80
CA ALA A 15 13.23 -0.99 6.70
C ALA A 15 12.18 -0.22 7.53
N LEU A 16 10.92 -0.64 7.52
CA LEU A 16 9.84 -0.01 8.29
C LEU A 16 9.91 -0.30 9.81
N ALA A 17 10.83 -1.15 10.26
CA ALA A 17 11.10 -1.36 11.68
C ALA A 17 12.07 -0.32 12.25
N TYR A 18 12.82 0.41 11.43
CA TYR A 18 13.73 1.45 11.92
C TYR A 18 12.96 2.69 12.42
N PRO A 19 13.25 3.20 13.63
CA PRO A 19 12.52 4.32 14.23
C PRO A 19 12.52 5.59 13.38
N ASP A 20 13.68 5.95 12.81
CA ASP A 20 13.85 7.13 11.95
C ASP A 20 13.01 7.04 10.67
N VAL A 21 12.90 5.85 10.08
CA VAL A 21 12.02 5.59 8.94
C VAL A 21 10.56 5.80 9.34
N ARG A 22 10.13 5.23 10.47
CA ARG A 22 8.75 5.40 10.98
C ARG A 22 8.41 6.85 11.30
N GLU A 23 9.33 7.57 11.92
CA GLU A 23 9.20 9.00 12.20
C GLU A 23 9.07 9.83 10.92
N GLY A 24 9.80 9.45 9.86
CA GLY A 24 9.68 10.07 8.54
C GLY A 24 8.26 9.98 7.97
N PHE A 25 7.64 8.78 8.04
CA PHE A 25 6.24 8.60 7.64
C PHE A 25 5.27 9.39 8.53
N ALA A 26 5.49 9.37 9.85
CA ALA A 26 4.63 10.05 10.81
C ALA A 26 4.61 11.58 10.61
N LYS A 27 5.72 12.20 10.23
CA LYS A 27 5.78 13.63 9.86
C LYS A 27 4.86 13.98 8.68
N GLY A 28 4.60 13.02 7.79
CA GLY A 28 3.65 13.15 6.69
C GLY A 28 2.21 12.80 7.05
N ILE A 29 1.91 12.51 8.32
CA ILE A 29 0.60 12.03 8.78
C ILE A 29 0.27 10.65 8.14
N TYR A 30 1.29 9.85 7.90
CA TYR A 30 1.14 8.48 7.39
C TYR A 30 1.51 7.45 8.46
N GLU A 31 0.81 6.33 8.44
CA GLU A 31 1.22 5.14 9.20
C GLU A 31 2.14 4.26 8.34
N ALA A 32 3.31 3.93 8.89
CA ALA A 32 4.26 3.02 8.26
C ALA A 32 3.84 1.56 8.48
N VAL A 33 3.21 0.97 7.47
CA VAL A 33 2.80 -0.45 7.44
C VAL A 33 3.45 -1.20 6.27
N SER A 34 3.77 -2.47 6.49
CA SER A 34 4.20 -3.40 5.45
C SER A 34 3.06 -4.37 5.11
N SER A 35 3.11 -4.94 3.91
CA SER A 35 2.19 -5.99 3.49
C SER A 35 2.93 -6.98 2.59
N THR A 36 2.38 -8.18 2.50
CA THR A 36 2.75 -9.14 1.46
C THR A 36 2.17 -8.70 0.10
N PRO A 37 2.70 -9.21 -1.02
CA PRO A 37 2.13 -8.96 -2.34
C PRO A 37 0.65 -9.39 -2.46
N ALA A 38 0.26 -10.47 -1.79
CA ALA A 38 -1.12 -10.96 -1.81
C ALA A 38 -2.07 -10.02 -1.06
N GLU A 39 -1.65 -9.53 0.11
CA GLU A 39 -2.41 -8.53 0.88
C GLU A 39 -2.53 -7.22 0.10
N LEU A 40 -1.45 -6.76 -0.54
CA LEU A 40 -1.50 -5.57 -1.38
C LEU A 40 -2.46 -5.75 -2.57
N ALA A 41 -2.43 -6.91 -3.23
CA ALA A 41 -3.37 -7.21 -4.32
C ALA A 41 -4.83 -7.17 -3.84
N GLY A 42 -5.09 -7.65 -2.61
CA GLY A 42 -6.39 -7.54 -1.96
C GLY A 42 -6.83 -6.09 -1.75
N VAL A 43 -5.96 -5.25 -1.17
CA VAL A 43 -6.23 -3.82 -0.93
C VAL A 43 -6.52 -3.08 -2.23
N VAL A 44 -5.75 -3.35 -3.29
CA VAL A 44 -5.95 -2.73 -4.61
C VAL A 44 -7.31 -3.10 -5.18
N LYS A 45 -7.68 -4.39 -5.13
CA LYS A 45 -8.97 -4.86 -5.63
C LYS A 45 -10.13 -4.23 -4.88
N ASP A 46 -10.11 -4.27 -3.55
CA ASP A 46 -11.16 -3.68 -2.70
C ASP A 46 -11.30 -2.17 -2.96
N SER A 47 -10.18 -1.47 -3.00
CA SER A 47 -10.15 -0.04 -3.28
C SER A 47 -10.76 0.27 -4.65
N TYR A 48 -10.39 -0.49 -5.68
CA TYR A 48 -10.90 -0.29 -7.04
C TYR A 48 -12.41 -0.51 -7.12
N GLU A 49 -12.91 -1.59 -6.49
CA GLU A 49 -14.33 -1.93 -6.46
C GLU A 49 -15.13 -0.86 -5.71
N ARG A 50 -14.73 -0.53 -4.48
CA ARG A 50 -15.41 0.43 -3.61
C ARG A 50 -15.44 1.83 -4.21
N TRP A 51 -14.28 2.36 -4.58
CA TRP A 51 -14.17 3.73 -5.07
C TRP A 51 -14.69 3.86 -6.49
N GLY A 52 -14.46 2.87 -7.35
CA GLY A 52 -15.04 2.83 -8.69
C GLY A 52 -16.57 2.84 -8.66
N ALA A 53 -17.19 2.08 -7.75
CA ALA A 53 -18.63 2.09 -7.57
C ALA A 53 -19.15 3.46 -7.08
N LEU A 54 -18.45 4.09 -6.14
CA LEU A 54 -18.79 5.43 -5.66
C LEU A 54 -18.75 6.46 -6.78
N ILE A 55 -17.66 6.48 -7.57
CA ILE A 55 -17.47 7.42 -8.70
C ILE A 55 -18.62 7.30 -9.70
N ARG A 56 -18.96 6.05 -10.11
CA ARG A 56 -20.07 5.79 -11.03
C ARG A 56 -21.40 6.27 -10.46
N ARG A 57 -21.68 6.01 -9.18
CA ARG A 57 -22.91 6.45 -8.51
C ARG A 57 -22.98 7.97 -8.40
N ALA A 58 -21.86 8.64 -8.14
CA ALA A 58 -21.77 10.08 -8.01
C ALA A 58 -21.77 10.83 -9.35
N GLY A 59 -21.73 10.11 -10.49
CA GLY A 59 -21.69 10.71 -11.82
C GLY A 59 -20.38 11.45 -12.12
N ILE A 60 -19.32 11.19 -11.36
CA ILE A 60 -18.00 11.81 -11.55
C ILE A 60 -17.36 11.21 -12.80
N LYS A 61 -16.96 12.07 -13.75
CA LYS A 61 -16.31 11.68 -15.00
C LYS A 61 -14.83 12.07 -14.99
N PRO A 62 -13.95 11.27 -15.60
CA PRO A 62 -12.59 11.72 -15.90
C PRO A 62 -12.64 12.96 -16.78
N ASN A 63 -11.76 13.91 -16.50
CA ASN A 63 -11.50 15.10 -17.29
C ASN A 63 -10.58 14.83 -18.49
#